data_AF-A0A7K4C9V2-F1
#
_entry.id   AF-A0A7K4C9V2-F1
#
_cell.length_a   1.000
_cell.length_b   1.000
_cell.length_c   1.000
_cell.angle_alpha   90.00
_cell.angle_beta   90.00
_cell.angle_gamma   90.00
#
_symmetry.space_group_name_H-M   'P 1'
#
loop_
_entity.id
_entity.type
_entity.pdbx_description
1 polymer ?
#
loop_
_entity_poly.entity_id
_entity_poly.type
_entity_poly.pdbx_seq_one_letter_code
_entity_poly.pdbx_strand_id
1 'polypeptide(L)'
;NPYDMVGKLFANNLEACILLFLGGASFGILTIFIMSLNGIVIGAIMEIISKDHSALFVAAALVPHGIFEIPAFIISGALGILLAQSLIAEWYGSGDTAVAAQAYAKLFLVIVLPLVATAAVVESFITPVVIHLVA
;
A
#
# COMPACT_ATOMS: atom_id res chain seq x y z
N ASN A 1 -6.53 -16.68 -15.21
CA ASN A 1 -7.49 -17.21 -14.24
C ASN A 1 -7.55 -16.21 -13.08
N PRO A 2 -8.73 -15.78 -12.60
CA PRO A 2 -8.83 -14.81 -11.50
C PRO A 2 -8.01 -15.18 -10.26
N TYR A 3 -7.90 -16.47 -9.91
CA TYR A 3 -7.11 -16.93 -8.76
C TYR A 3 -5.61 -16.65 -8.91
N ASP A 4 -5.05 -16.80 -10.12
CA ASP A 4 -3.64 -16.47 -10.38
C ASP A 4 -3.39 -14.96 -10.29
N MET A 5 -4.41 -14.15 -10.62
CA MET A 5 -4.34 -12.70 -10.57
C MET A 5 -4.33 -12.20 -9.13
N VAL A 6 -5.17 -12.78 -8.25
CA VAL A 6 -5.16 -12.49 -6.81
C VAL A 6 -3.76 -12.69 -6.23
N GLY A 7 -3.12 -13.83 -6.50
CA GLY A 7 -1.79 -14.11 -5.97
C GLY A 7 -0.74 -13.10 -6.41
N LYS A 8 -0.77 -12.68 -7.68
CA LYS A 8 0.16 -11.69 -8.24
C LYS A 8 -0.07 -10.29 -7.66
N LEU A 9 -1.32 -9.83 -7.61
CA LEU A 9 -1.69 -8.52 -7.07
C LEU A 9 -1.38 -8.44 -5.58
N PHE A 10 -1.75 -9.48 -4.83
CA PHE A 10 -1.41 -9.59 -3.41
C PHE A 10 0.10 -9.51 -3.20
N ALA A 11 0.89 -10.30 -3.92
CA ALA A 11 2.34 -10.31 -3.77
C ALA A 11 2.96 -8.95 -4.10
N ASN A 12 2.54 -8.32 -5.20
CA ASN A 12 3.07 -7.01 -5.63
C ASN A 12 2.76 -5.91 -4.59
N ASN A 13 1.51 -5.85 -4.12
CA ASN A 13 1.10 -4.84 -3.15
C ASN A 13 1.67 -5.12 -1.76
N LEU A 14 1.81 -6.39 -1.38
CA LEU A 14 2.46 -6.78 -0.13
C LEU A 14 3.94 -6.43 -0.17
N GLU A 15 4.63 -6.67 -1.29
CA GLU A 15 6.04 -6.28 -1.48
C GLU A 15 6.20 -4.76 -1.33
N ALA A 16 5.35 -3.96 -1.99
CA ALA A 16 5.36 -2.52 -1.83
C ALA A 16 5.14 -2.09 -0.35
N CYS A 17 4.19 -2.71 0.35
CA CYS A 17 3.94 -2.46 1.77
C CYS A 17 5.15 -2.84 2.65
N ILE A 18 5.78 -3.99 2.39
CA ILE A 18 6.98 -4.44 3.11
C ILE A 18 8.13 -3.45 2.88
N LEU A 19 8.34 -3.00 1.64
CA LEU A 19 9.38 -2.02 1.32
C LEU A 19 9.11 -0.65 1.97
N LEU A 20 7.85 -0.23 2.05
CA LEU A 20 7.46 0.98 2.79
C LEU A 20 7.79 0.87 4.28
N PHE A 21 7.47 -0.27 4.91
CA PHE A 21 7.74 -0.50 6.33
C PHE A 21 9.24 -0.63 6.60
N LEU A 22 9.92 -1.55 5.91
CA LEU A 22 11.35 -1.79 6.10
C LEU A 22 12.23 -0.63 5.61
N GLY A 23 11.74 0.17 4.66
CA GLY A 23 12.37 1.43 4.26
C GLY A 23 12.57 2.42 5.41
N GLY A 24 11.86 2.23 6.54
CA GLY A 24 12.11 2.95 7.78
C GLY A 24 13.54 2.80 8.29
N ALA A 25 14.15 1.64 8.01
CA ALA A 25 15.54 1.35 8.39
C ALA A 25 16.56 2.27 7.71
N SER A 26 16.20 2.91 6.59
CA SER A 26 17.03 3.94 5.94
C SER A 26 16.78 5.34 6.53
N PHE A 27 16.42 5.43 7.82
CA PHE A 27 15.93 6.65 8.46
C PHE A 27 14.73 7.29 7.74
N GLY A 28 13.85 6.46 7.16
CA GLY A 28 12.62 6.88 6.50
C GLY A 28 12.79 7.46 5.10
N ILE A 29 14.01 7.66 4.60
CA ILE A 29 14.27 8.19 3.25
C ILE A 29 13.63 7.30 2.18
N LEU A 30 13.86 5.98 2.26
CA LEU A 30 13.31 5.02 1.30
C LEU A 30 11.78 4.93 1.43
N THR A 31 11.24 4.96 2.65
CA THR A 31 9.78 5.01 2.88
C THR A 31 9.13 6.20 2.17
N ILE A 32 9.68 7.42 2.36
CA ILE A 32 9.14 8.63 1.74
C ILE A 32 9.26 8.56 0.22
N PHE A 33 10.40 8.09 -0.30
CA PHE A 33 10.62 7.94 -1.72
C PHE A 33 9.61 6.97 -2.37
N ILE A 34 9.46 5.77 -1.81
CA ILE A 34 8.53 4.76 -2.33
C ILE A 34 7.08 5.25 -2.22
N MET A 35 6.70 5.89 -1.12
CA MET A 35 5.34 6.41 -0.95
C MET A 35 5.02 7.49 -1.97
N SER A 36 5.99 8.38 -2.23
CA SER A 36 5.85 9.44 -3.24
C SER A 36 5.75 8.85 -4.65
N LEU A 37 6.60 7.87 -5.00
CA LEU A 37 6.55 7.22 -6.30
C LEU A 37 5.22 6.50 -6.54
N ASN A 38 4.71 5.76 -5.56
CA ASN A 38 3.41 5.10 -5.69
C ASN A 38 2.28 6.12 -5.89
N GLY A 39 2.28 7.22 -5.14
CA GLY A 39 1.32 8.30 -5.32
C GLY A 39 1.39 8.95 -6.71
N ILE A 40 2.60 9.22 -7.21
CA ILE A 40 2.81 9.79 -8.54
C ILE A 40 2.32 8.84 -9.64
N VAL A 41 2.64 7.55 -9.53
CA VAL A 41 2.23 6.53 -10.52
C VAL A 41 0.71 6.42 -10.57
N ILE A 42 0.04 6.32 -9.42
CA ILE A 42 -1.44 6.28 -9.37
C ILE A 42 -2.03 7.57 -9.96
N GLY A 43 -1.49 8.74 -9.62
CA GLY A 43 -1.94 10.01 -10.16
C GLY A 43 -1.77 10.11 -11.68
N ALA A 44 -0.64 9.65 -12.22
CA ALA A 44 -0.38 9.62 -13.65
C ALA A 44 -1.33 8.67 -14.40
N ILE A 45 -1.58 7.48 -13.85
CA ILE A 45 -2.53 6.52 -14.41
C ILE A 45 -3.95 7.12 -14.42
N MET A 46 -4.37 7.77 -13.34
CA MET A 46 -5.67 8.45 -13.26
C MET A 46 -5.82 9.54 -14.33
N GLU A 47 -4.81 10.37 -14.52
CA GLU A 47 -4.80 11.42 -15.55
C GLU A 47 -4.89 10.84 -16.96
N ILE A 48 -4.18 9.74 -17.24
CA ILE A 48 -4.23 9.06 -18.54
C ILE A 48 -5.63 8.49 -18.80
N ILE A 49 -6.20 7.76 -17.84
CA ILE A 49 -7.52 7.12 -18.02
C ILE A 49 -8.63 8.18 -18.12
N SER A 50 -8.51 9.30 -17.40
CA SER A 50 -9.53 10.37 -17.39
C SER A 50 -9.65 11.13 -18.73
N LYS A 51 -8.68 10.98 -19.64
CA LYS A 51 -8.73 11.60 -20.98
C LYS A 51 -9.67 10.87 -21.93
N ASP A 52 -9.71 9.54 -21.81
CA ASP A 52 -10.44 8.67 -22.74
C ASP A 52 -11.72 8.08 -22.13
N HIS A 53 -11.92 8.24 -20.81
CA HIS A 53 -13.04 7.64 -20.08
C HIS A 53 -13.76 8.64 -19.17
N SER A 54 -15.02 8.32 -18.86
CA SER A 54 -15.83 9.13 -17.94
C SER A 54 -15.30 9.06 -16.50
N ALA A 55 -15.58 10.08 -15.70
CA ALA A 55 -15.24 10.07 -14.27
C ALA A 55 -15.85 8.87 -13.52
N LEU A 56 -17.01 8.38 -13.96
CA LEU A 56 -17.67 7.21 -13.40
C LEU A 56 -16.86 5.93 -13.69
N PHE A 57 -16.30 5.80 -14.89
CA PHE A 57 -15.44 4.68 -15.27
C PHE A 57 -14.13 4.69 -14.46
N VAL A 58 -13.52 5.86 -14.29
CA VAL A 58 -12.31 6.02 -13.48
C VAL A 58 -12.57 5.61 -12.02
N ALA A 59 -13.70 6.06 -11.45
CA ALA A 59 -14.10 5.67 -10.10
C ALA A 59 -14.41 4.15 -10.01
N ALA A 60 -15.10 3.59 -10.99
CA ALA A 60 -15.38 2.16 -11.08
C ALA A 60 -14.10 1.30 -11.14
N ALA A 61 -13.08 1.78 -11.84
CA ALA A 61 -11.80 1.12 -11.91
C ALA A 61 -11.06 1.20 -10.56
N LEU A 62 -10.97 2.38 -9.94
CA LEU A 62 -10.12 2.59 -8.76
C LEU A 62 -10.79 2.24 -7.42
N VAL A 63 -12.01 2.71 -7.18
CA VAL A 63 -12.62 2.73 -5.84
C VAL A 63 -12.78 1.34 -5.22
N PRO A 64 -13.20 0.29 -5.94
CA PRO A 64 -13.48 -1.01 -5.32
C PRO A 64 -12.28 -1.56 -4.53
N HIS A 65 -11.09 -1.53 -5.13
CA HIS A 65 -9.87 -2.06 -4.52
C HIS A 65 -9.05 -0.97 -3.80
N GLY A 66 -9.02 0.25 -4.34
CA GLY A 66 -8.27 1.38 -3.77
C GLY A 66 -8.68 1.79 -2.36
N ILE A 67 -9.93 1.53 -1.95
CA ILE A 67 -10.37 1.75 -0.56
C ILE A 67 -9.61 0.89 0.47
N PHE A 68 -9.03 -0.23 0.04
CA PHE A 68 -8.23 -1.11 0.89
C PHE A 68 -6.72 -0.85 0.72
N GLU A 69 -6.27 -0.64 -0.51
CA GLU A 69 -4.84 -0.42 -0.81
C GLU A 69 -4.30 0.89 -0.26
N ILE A 70 -5.04 1.99 -0.42
CA ILE A 70 -4.58 3.31 0.01
C ILE A 70 -4.34 3.33 1.53
N PRO A 71 -5.27 2.85 2.38
CA PRO A 71 -4.98 2.70 3.81
C PRO A 71 -3.81 1.74 4.09
N ALA A 72 -3.69 0.63 3.36
CA ALA A 72 -2.58 -0.32 3.55
C ALA A 72 -1.21 0.34 3.31
N PHE A 73 -1.07 1.13 2.25
CA PHE A 73 0.17 1.88 1.95
C PHE A 73 0.43 2.98 2.98
N ILE A 74 -0.59 3.75 3.37
CA ILE A 74 -0.44 4.80 4.38
C ILE A 74 0.02 4.22 5.73
N ILE A 75 -0.61 3.13 6.17
CA ILE A 75 -0.27 2.47 7.45
C ILE A 75 1.14 1.87 7.36
N SER A 76 1.49 1.20 6.26
CA SER A 76 2.84 0.67 6.05
C SER A 76 3.91 1.77 6.07
N GLY A 77 3.64 2.89 5.38
CA GLY A 77 4.50 4.05 5.40
C GLY A 77 4.64 4.68 6.78
N ALA A 78 3.53 4.83 7.52
CA ALA A 78 3.54 5.36 8.88
C ALA A 78 4.35 4.47 9.83
N LEU A 79 4.20 3.14 9.75
CA LEU A 79 5.00 2.19 10.51
C LEU A 79 6.50 2.29 10.14
N GLY A 80 6.82 2.53 8.87
CA GLY A 80 8.21 2.78 8.43
C GLY A 80 8.78 4.07 9.01
N ILE A 81 8.01 5.16 9.05
CA ILE A 81 8.45 6.41 9.69
C ILE A 81 8.60 6.24 11.21
N LEU A 82 7.72 5.50 11.87
CA LEU A 82 7.86 5.18 13.30
C LEU A 82 9.11 4.34 13.58
N LEU A 83 9.43 3.38 12.70
CA LEU A 83 10.68 2.62 12.77
C LEU A 83 11.90 3.54 12.64
N ALA A 84 11.87 4.49 11.70
CA ALA A 84 12.93 5.49 11.54
C ALA A 84 13.08 6.35 12.81
N GLN A 85 11.98 6.79 13.42
CA GLN A 85 12.02 7.56 14.66
C GLN A 85 12.62 6.75 15.82
N SER A 86 12.26 5.47 15.95
CA SER A 86 12.85 4.59 16.96
C SER A 86 14.36 4.42 16.77
N LEU A 87 14.82 4.26 15.52
CA LEU A 87 16.26 4.18 15.20
C LEU A 87 17.01 5.46 15.58
N ILE A 88 16.42 6.63 15.32
CA ILE A 88 17.00 7.92 15.70
C ILE A 88 17.07 8.03 17.22
N ALA A 89 16.01 7.67 17.94
CA ALA A 89 16.00 7.72 19.39
C ALA A 89 17.08 6.81 20.00
N GLU A 90 17.22 5.58 19.49
CA GLU A 90 18.24 4.63 19.94
C GLU A 90 19.65 5.14 19.63
N TRP A 91 19.86 5.79 18.47
CA TRP A 91 21.13 6.43 18.12
C TRP A 91 21.54 7.51 19.13
N TYR A 92 20.59 8.24 19.70
CA TYR A 92 20.82 9.22 20.77
C TYR A 92 20.84 8.61 22.18
N GLY A 93 20.82 7.27 22.30
CA GLY A 93 20.92 6.55 23.56
C GLY A 93 19.60 6.38 24.32
N SER A 94 18.46 6.51 23.63
CA SER A 94 17.13 6.38 24.24
C SER A 94 16.27 5.35 23.51
N GLY A 95 15.78 4.34 24.25
CA GLY A 95 14.86 3.33 23.72
C GLY A 95 15.55 2.09 23.15
N ASP A 96 14.73 1.20 22.58
CA ASP A 96 15.15 -0.07 21.97
C ASP A 96 14.32 -0.27 20.70
N THR A 97 14.96 -0.12 19.53
CA THR A 97 14.26 -0.27 18.24
C THR A 97 13.77 -1.69 18.03
N ALA A 98 14.48 -2.71 18.54
CA ALA A 98 14.07 -4.10 18.32
C ALA A 98 12.72 -4.39 18.98
N VAL A 99 12.49 -3.88 20.18
CA VAL A 99 11.19 -4.01 20.89
C VAL A 99 10.09 -3.25 20.14
N ALA A 100 10.36 -2.01 19.70
CA ALA A 100 9.40 -1.21 18.95
C ALA A 100 9.06 -1.86 17.60
N ALA A 101 10.06 -2.35 16.87
CA ALA A 101 9.90 -3.02 15.59
C ALA A 101 9.04 -4.28 15.69
N GLN A 102 9.13 -5.05 16.78
CA GLN A 102 8.24 -6.19 17.01
C GLN A 102 6.78 -5.77 17.15
N ALA A 103 6.50 -4.66 17.84
CA ALA A 103 5.14 -4.14 17.97
C ALA A 103 4.61 -3.62 16.62
N TYR A 104 5.44 -2.91 15.87
CA TYR A 104 5.10 -2.40 14.53
C TYR A 104 4.88 -3.54 13.53
N ALA A 105 5.70 -4.59 13.56
CA ALA A 105 5.53 -5.77 12.72
C ALA A 105 4.22 -6.51 13.04
N LYS A 106 3.82 -6.61 14.32
CA LYS A 106 2.51 -7.16 14.70
C LYS A 106 1.36 -6.32 14.13
N LEU A 107 1.44 -5.00 14.23
CA LEU A 107 0.44 -4.10 13.64
C LEU A 107 0.37 -4.26 12.12
N PHE A 108 1.51 -4.37 11.45
CA PHE A 108 1.58 -4.63 10.02
C PHE A 108 0.84 -5.93 9.65
N LEU A 109 1.13 -7.04 10.35
CA LEU A 109 0.50 -8.32 10.08
C LEU A 109 -0.99 -8.34 10.37
N VAL A 110 -1.44 -7.66 11.42
CA VAL A 110 -2.86 -7.67 11.82
C VAL A 110 -3.70 -6.71 10.98
N ILE A 111 -3.12 -5.64 10.44
CA ILE A 111 -3.87 -4.59 9.74
C ILE A 111 -3.58 -4.57 8.24
N VAL A 112 -2.30 -4.48 7.85
CA VAL A 112 -1.91 -4.31 6.45
C VAL A 112 -2.16 -5.58 5.65
N LEU A 113 -1.79 -6.74 6.18
CA LEU A 113 -1.93 -8.01 5.46
C LEU A 113 -3.39 -8.33 5.10
N PRO A 114 -4.39 -8.20 6.00
CA PRO A 114 -5.79 -8.36 5.64
C PRO A 114 -6.30 -7.33 4.61
N LEU A 115 -5.85 -6.08 4.70
CA LEU A 115 -6.24 -5.03 3.75
C LEU A 115 -5.75 -5.38 2.33
N VAL A 116 -4.48 -5.73 2.18
CA VAL A 116 -3.89 -6.09 0.88
C VAL A 116 -4.51 -7.38 0.33
N ALA A 117 -4.78 -8.37 1.17
CA ALA A 117 -5.49 -9.58 0.76
C ALA A 117 -6.91 -9.26 0.24
N THR A 118 -7.64 -8.41 0.95
CA THR A 118 -8.99 -7.98 0.55
C THR A 118 -8.93 -7.19 -0.76
N ALA A 119 -7.98 -6.26 -0.90
CA ALA A 119 -7.76 -5.50 -2.12
C ALA A 119 -7.57 -6.42 -3.33
N ALA A 120 -6.66 -7.39 -3.24
CA ALA A 120 -6.35 -8.29 -4.36
C ALA A 120 -7.55 -9.16 -4.79
N VAL A 121 -8.37 -9.60 -3.83
CA VAL A 121 -9.62 -10.32 -4.12
C VAL A 121 -10.63 -9.40 -4.81
N VAL A 122 -10.83 -8.20 -4.27
CA VAL A 122 -11.77 -7.22 -4.86
C VAL A 122 -11.32 -6.82 -6.27
N GLU A 123 -10.03 -6.60 -6.47
CA GLU A 123 -9.47 -6.24 -7.77
C GLU A 123 -9.61 -7.36 -8.79
N SER A 124 -9.47 -8.62 -8.37
CA SER A 124 -9.55 -9.75 -9.30
C SER A 124 -10.96 -10.18 -9.66
N PHE A 125 -11.93 -9.98 -8.76
CA PHE A 125 -13.29 -10.48 -8.94
C PHE A 125 -14.34 -9.39 -9.13
N ILE A 126 -14.19 -8.24 -8.48
CA ILE A 126 -15.21 -7.19 -8.43
C ILE A 126 -14.89 -6.08 -9.42
N THR A 127 -13.66 -5.55 -9.41
CA THR A 127 -13.27 -4.44 -10.30
C THR A 127 -13.61 -4.69 -11.77
N PRO A 128 -13.36 -5.88 -12.38
CA PRO A 128 -13.70 -6.13 -13.78
C PRO A 128 -15.22 -6.07 -14.02
N VAL A 129 -16.01 -6.61 -13.09
CA VAL A 129 -17.48 -6.62 -13.17
C VAL A 129 -18.01 -5.20 -13.08
N VAL A 130 -17.50 -4.38 -12.15
CA VAL A 130 -17.93 -2.99 -11.98
C VAL A 130 -17.56 -2.17 -13.22
N ILE A 131 -16.38 -2.36 -13.79
CA ILE A 131 -15.98 -1.72 -15.05
C ILE A 131 -16.95 -2.09 -16.18
N HIS A 132 -17.31 -3.37 -16.34
CA HIS A 132 -18.25 -3.81 -17.39
C HIS A 132 -19.66 -3.26 -17.25
N LEU A 133 -20.10 -2.86 -16.06
CA LEU A 133 -21.41 -2.25 -15.83
C LEU A 133 -21.45 -0.75 -16.20
N VAL A 134 -20.28 -0.12 -16.30
CA VAL A 134 -20.12 1.33 -16.47
C VAL A 134 -19.51 1.70 -17.82
N ALA A 135 -18.84 0.76 -18.48
CA ALA A 135 -18.33 0.84 -19.85
C ALA A 135 -19.45 0.74 -20.90
#